data_AF-A0A831WPN9-F1
#
_entry.id   AF-A0A831WPN9-F1
#
_cell.length_a   1.000
_cell.length_b   1.000
_cell.length_c   1.000
_cell.angle_alpha   90.00
_cell.angle_beta   90.00
_cell.angle_gamma   90.00
#
_symmetry.space_group_name_H-M   'P 1'
#
loop_
_entity.id
_entity.type
_entity.pdbx_description
1 polymer ?
#
loop_
_entity_poly.entity_id
_entity_poly.type
_entity_poly.pdbx_seq_one_letter_code
_entity_poly.pdbx_strand_id
1 'polypeptide(L)'
;IEKMLADKLTGLKINEEHIHHAINKLSLNSDKPSSWREEDLLSLVIELRKISKPMIIALNKCDLVGVEKINELKTNLESRGYIAIPTSAEAELALKKAVEKNLIDYLPGTSQFNVKSDELIKGQRDALEFIRKHVLESFGSTGIQECIERTVFDLLKLIVVYPVEDETHLTDKQGNVLPDAYLIPEGSTAKDLAYKIHTDLGEGFIRAVDVRTRRIIGADHMLKNGDIIKIVAKT
;
A
#
# COMPACT_ATOMS: atom_id res chain seq x y z
N ILE A 1 -21.77 -16.41 -17.12
CA ILE A 1 -21.71 -16.84 -15.70
C ILE A 1 -21.01 -15.82 -14.80
N GLU A 2 -19.95 -15.17 -15.29
CA GLU A 2 -19.12 -14.20 -14.56
C GLU A 2 -19.93 -13.05 -13.96
N LYS A 3 -20.70 -12.32 -14.77
CA LYS A 3 -21.61 -11.27 -14.30
C LYS A 3 -22.57 -11.72 -13.21
N MET A 4 -23.22 -12.87 -13.39
CA MET A 4 -24.15 -13.41 -12.39
C MET A 4 -23.45 -13.73 -11.07
N LEU A 5 -22.21 -14.24 -11.11
CA LEU A 5 -21.42 -14.49 -9.90
C LEU A 5 -20.94 -13.17 -9.27
N ALA A 6 -20.56 -12.17 -10.07
CA ALA A 6 -20.19 -10.84 -9.59
C ALA A 6 -21.36 -10.15 -8.87
N ASP A 7 -22.56 -10.21 -9.43
CA ASP A 7 -23.78 -9.66 -8.82
C ASP A 7 -24.05 -10.30 -7.46
N LYS A 8 -23.90 -11.63 -7.35
CA LYS A 8 -24.07 -12.34 -6.07
C LYS A 8 -22.97 -12.02 -5.05
N LEU A 9 -21.75 -11.73 -5.52
CA LEU A 9 -20.57 -11.48 -4.69
C LEU A 9 -20.24 -9.99 -4.55
N THR A 10 -21.14 -9.11 -4.99
CA THR A 10 -20.93 -7.65 -4.97
C THR A 10 -20.67 -7.13 -3.56
N GLY A 11 -21.34 -7.71 -2.54
CA GLY A 11 -21.10 -7.39 -1.12
C GLY A 11 -19.67 -7.66 -0.64
N LEU A 12 -18.90 -8.49 -1.35
CA LEU A 12 -17.49 -8.79 -1.04
C LEU A 12 -16.51 -7.97 -1.89
N LYS A 13 -16.99 -7.02 -2.70
CA LYS A 13 -16.20 -6.26 -3.68
C LYS A 13 -15.46 -7.19 -4.66
N ILE A 14 -16.13 -8.23 -5.14
CA ILE A 14 -15.62 -9.11 -6.19
C ILE A 14 -16.27 -8.65 -7.50
N ASN A 15 -15.46 -8.22 -8.47
CA ASN A 15 -15.91 -7.77 -9.78
C ASN A 15 -15.82 -8.91 -10.82
N GLU A 16 -16.33 -8.64 -12.03
CA GLU A 16 -16.31 -9.59 -13.14
C GLU A 16 -14.87 -9.99 -13.52
N GLU A 17 -13.93 -9.03 -13.50
CA GLU A 17 -12.52 -9.28 -13.83
C GLU A 17 -11.84 -10.28 -12.89
N HIS A 18 -12.11 -10.20 -11.58
CA HIS A 18 -11.60 -11.17 -10.60
C HIS A 18 -12.10 -12.59 -10.90
N ILE A 19 -13.37 -12.72 -11.29
CA ILE A 19 -13.99 -14.02 -11.58
C ILE A 19 -13.45 -14.58 -12.89
N HIS A 20 -13.35 -13.73 -13.91
CA HIS A 20 -12.74 -14.10 -15.18
C HIS A 20 -11.29 -14.59 -14.99
N HIS A 21 -10.49 -13.85 -14.21
CA HIS A 21 -9.11 -14.24 -13.91
C HIS A 21 -9.01 -15.58 -13.16
N ALA A 22 -9.88 -15.80 -12.17
CA ALA A 22 -9.88 -17.05 -11.39
C ALA A 22 -10.32 -18.26 -12.23
N ILE A 23 -11.34 -18.12 -13.07
CA ILE A 23 -11.81 -19.19 -13.98
C ILE A 23 -10.71 -19.57 -14.97
N ASN A 24 -10.08 -18.57 -15.61
CA ASN A 24 -9.00 -18.80 -16.56
C ASN A 24 -7.79 -19.47 -15.92
N LYS A 25 -7.42 -19.04 -14.71
CA LYS A 25 -6.28 -19.62 -13.97
C LYS A 25 -6.49 -21.09 -13.58
N LEU A 26 -7.74 -21.47 -13.29
CA LEU A 26 -8.11 -22.84 -12.95
C LEU A 26 -8.54 -23.66 -14.17
N SER A 27 -8.53 -23.07 -15.37
CA SER A 27 -8.98 -23.70 -16.62
C SER A 27 -10.39 -24.30 -16.51
N LEU A 28 -11.28 -23.65 -15.76
CA LEU A 28 -12.66 -24.12 -15.59
C LEU A 28 -13.49 -23.82 -16.83
N ASN A 29 -14.35 -24.75 -17.21
CA ASN A 29 -15.24 -24.58 -18.37
C ASN A 29 -16.40 -23.62 -18.00
N SER A 30 -16.29 -22.35 -18.41
CA SER A 30 -17.29 -21.31 -18.16
C SER A 30 -18.61 -21.51 -18.94
N ASP A 31 -18.58 -22.27 -20.04
CA ASP A 31 -19.76 -22.58 -20.87
C ASP A 31 -20.63 -23.67 -20.25
N LYS A 32 -20.07 -24.51 -19.38
CA LYS A 32 -20.79 -25.56 -18.64
C LYS A 32 -20.57 -25.46 -17.12
N PRO A 33 -21.09 -24.41 -16.46
CA PRO A 33 -20.98 -24.28 -14.99
C PRO A 33 -21.61 -25.45 -14.22
N SER A 34 -22.60 -26.13 -14.81
CA SER A 34 -23.24 -27.32 -14.23
C SER A 34 -22.32 -28.53 -14.12
N SER A 35 -21.17 -28.54 -14.81
CA SER A 35 -20.18 -29.62 -14.71
C SER A 35 -19.13 -29.38 -13.62
N TRP A 36 -19.17 -28.24 -12.93
CA TRP A 36 -18.22 -27.93 -11.87
C TRP A 36 -18.52 -28.77 -10.64
N ARG A 37 -17.52 -29.50 -10.14
CA ARG A 37 -17.63 -30.30 -8.92
C ARG A 37 -17.38 -29.42 -7.71
N GLU A 38 -17.70 -29.92 -6.51
CA GLU A 38 -17.44 -29.20 -5.26
C GLU A 38 -15.95 -28.83 -5.09
N GLU A 39 -15.04 -29.71 -5.52
CA GLU A 39 -13.59 -29.47 -5.53
C GLU A 39 -13.21 -28.26 -6.40
N ASP A 40 -13.86 -28.14 -7.56
CA ASP A 40 -13.62 -27.06 -8.53
C ASP A 40 -14.15 -25.74 -7.97
N LEU A 41 -15.33 -25.77 -7.33
CA LEU A 41 -15.92 -24.63 -6.63
C LEU A 41 -15.05 -24.17 -5.46
N LEU A 42 -14.53 -25.10 -4.64
CA LEU A 42 -13.64 -24.76 -3.53
C LEU A 42 -12.34 -24.11 -4.05
N SER A 43 -11.77 -24.66 -5.12
CA SER A 43 -10.58 -24.11 -5.76
C SER A 43 -10.83 -22.69 -6.30
N LEU A 44 -11.98 -22.48 -6.94
CA LEU A 44 -12.42 -21.17 -7.42
C LEU A 44 -12.55 -20.16 -6.28
N VAL A 45 -13.17 -20.53 -5.17
CA VAL A 45 -13.33 -19.67 -4.00
C VAL A 45 -11.97 -19.33 -3.37
N ILE A 46 -11.06 -20.30 -3.26
CA ILE A 46 -9.70 -20.07 -2.74
C ILE A 46 -8.97 -19.06 -3.62
N GLU A 47 -9.07 -19.19 -4.93
CA GLU A 47 -8.39 -18.30 -5.87
C GLU A 47 -9.01 -16.89 -5.89
N LEU A 48 -10.34 -16.81 -5.90
CA LEU A 48 -11.07 -15.54 -5.77
C LEU A 48 -10.70 -14.78 -4.49
N ARG A 49 -10.55 -15.50 -3.37
CA ARG A 49 -10.10 -14.89 -2.11
C ARG A 49 -8.70 -14.31 -2.25
N LYS A 50 -7.76 -15.02 -2.88
CA LYS A 50 -6.39 -14.52 -3.08
C LYS A 50 -6.36 -13.25 -3.93
N ILE A 51 -7.14 -13.20 -5.02
CA ILE A 51 -7.20 -12.05 -5.93
C ILE A 51 -7.90 -10.86 -5.25
N SER A 52 -9.08 -11.09 -4.68
CA SER A 52 -9.91 -10.00 -4.16
C SER A 52 -9.53 -9.52 -2.76
N LYS A 53 -8.78 -10.34 -2.01
CA LYS A 53 -8.31 -10.06 -0.64
C LYS A 53 -6.84 -10.47 -0.53
N PRO A 54 -5.95 -9.75 -1.22
CA PRO A 54 -4.52 -9.95 -1.04
C PRO A 54 -4.15 -9.57 0.41
N MET A 55 -3.18 -10.26 1.00
CA MET A 55 -2.83 -10.10 2.43
C MET A 55 -1.33 -10.07 2.63
N ILE A 56 -0.91 -9.32 3.65
CA ILE A 56 0.45 -9.32 4.18
C ILE A 56 0.46 -9.98 5.55
N ILE A 57 1.55 -10.64 5.92
CA ILE A 57 1.70 -11.31 7.20
C ILE A 57 2.73 -10.52 8.04
N ALA A 58 2.25 -9.85 9.07
CA ALA A 58 3.09 -9.25 10.09
C ALA A 58 3.48 -10.32 11.12
N LEU A 59 4.76 -10.71 11.13
CA LEU A 59 5.33 -11.65 12.09
C LEU A 59 5.61 -10.91 13.40
N ASN A 60 4.53 -10.62 14.13
CA ASN A 60 4.58 -9.82 15.36
C ASN A 60 5.30 -10.55 16.50
N LYS A 61 5.89 -9.77 17.40
CA LYS A 61 6.74 -10.21 18.52
C LYS A 61 8.07 -10.80 18.06
N CYS A 62 8.64 -10.28 16.98
CA CYS A 62 9.95 -10.72 16.49
C CYS A 62 11.08 -10.46 17.52
N ASP A 63 10.88 -9.52 18.44
CA ASP A 63 11.78 -9.21 19.57
C ASP A 63 11.94 -10.36 20.59
N LEU A 64 10.96 -11.27 20.67
CA LEU A 64 10.98 -12.40 21.63
C LEU A 64 11.54 -13.69 21.02
N VAL A 65 11.86 -13.67 19.72
CA VAL A 65 12.24 -14.86 18.96
C VAL A 65 13.59 -14.64 18.30
N GLY A 66 14.43 -15.66 18.26
CA GLY A 66 15.72 -15.57 17.55
C GLY A 66 15.55 -15.25 16.06
N VAL A 67 16.44 -14.41 15.54
CA VAL A 67 16.45 -13.93 14.14
C VAL A 67 16.39 -15.10 13.14
N GLU A 68 17.13 -16.18 13.39
CA GLU A 68 17.15 -17.38 12.53
C GLU A 68 15.77 -18.00 12.34
N LYS A 69 15.00 -18.15 13.42
CA LYS A 69 13.66 -18.75 13.37
C LYS A 69 12.65 -17.84 12.67
N ILE A 70 12.76 -16.53 12.85
CA ILE A 70 11.94 -15.57 12.11
C ILE A 70 12.25 -15.63 10.61
N ASN A 71 13.53 -15.74 10.24
CA ASN A 71 13.95 -15.87 8.84
C ASN A 71 13.49 -17.18 8.21
N GLU A 72 13.52 -18.30 8.94
CA GLU A 72 12.96 -19.58 8.49
C GLU A 72 11.45 -19.46 8.22
N LEU A 73 10.69 -18.90 9.17
CA LEU A 73 9.25 -18.68 9.04
C LEU A 73 8.92 -17.76 7.86
N LYS A 74 9.68 -16.67 7.71
CA LYS A 74 9.55 -15.73 6.59
C LYS A 74 9.75 -16.46 5.26
N THR A 75 10.84 -17.21 5.11
CA THR A 75 11.14 -17.97 3.88
C THR A 75 10.05 -18.99 3.56
N ASN A 76 9.51 -19.68 4.58
CA ASN A 76 8.42 -20.63 4.37
C ASN A 76 7.15 -19.96 3.85
N LEU A 77 6.79 -18.80 4.40
CA LEU A 77 5.60 -18.04 3.98
C LEU A 77 5.78 -17.44 2.58
N GLU A 78 6.96 -16.92 2.28
CA GLU A 78 7.31 -16.39 0.96
C GLU A 78 7.24 -17.48 -0.12
N SER A 79 7.69 -18.71 0.18
CA SER A 79 7.56 -19.85 -0.74
C SER A 79 6.10 -20.20 -1.08
N ARG A 80 5.14 -19.77 -0.25
CA ARG A 80 3.69 -19.95 -0.45
C ARG A 80 3.02 -18.74 -1.12
N GLY A 81 3.81 -17.73 -1.50
CA GLY A 81 3.34 -16.52 -2.17
C GLY A 81 2.80 -15.44 -1.22
N TYR A 82 3.13 -15.50 0.07
CA TYR A 82 2.78 -14.44 1.02
C TYR A 82 3.97 -13.50 1.25
N ILE A 83 3.69 -12.21 1.38
CA ILE A 83 4.67 -11.24 1.87
C ILE A 83 4.67 -11.33 3.40
N ALA A 84 5.82 -11.67 3.99
CA ALA A 84 5.97 -11.81 5.44
C ALA A 84 7.05 -10.85 5.97
N ILE A 85 6.70 -10.07 6.98
CA ILE A 85 7.57 -9.01 7.53
C ILE A 85 7.73 -9.22 9.03
N PRO A 86 8.97 -9.31 9.56
CA PRO A 86 9.25 -9.27 10.98
C PRO A 86 8.74 -7.97 11.60
N THR A 87 7.91 -8.06 12.64
CA THR A 87 7.35 -6.85 13.25
C THR A 87 7.41 -6.89 14.77
N SER A 88 7.58 -5.73 15.39
CA SER A 88 7.39 -5.54 16.82
C SER A 88 6.47 -4.34 17.06
N ALA A 89 5.17 -4.63 17.23
CA ALA A 89 4.15 -3.59 17.46
C ALA A 89 4.36 -2.87 18.81
N GLU A 90 4.85 -3.58 19.82
CA GLU A 90 5.12 -3.00 21.14
C GLU A 90 6.30 -2.02 21.08
N ALA A 91 7.37 -2.36 20.37
CA ALA A 91 8.50 -1.47 20.14
C ALA A 91 8.06 -0.19 19.39
N GLU A 92 7.28 -0.33 18.32
CA GLU A 92 6.76 0.82 17.55
C GLU A 92 5.89 1.74 18.43
N LEU A 93 5.00 1.16 19.25
CA LEU A 93 4.15 1.93 20.15
C LEU A 93 4.99 2.67 21.21
N ALA A 94 6.02 2.02 21.75
CA ALA A 94 6.92 2.63 22.72
C ALA A 94 7.71 3.80 22.12
N LEU A 95 8.24 3.64 20.90
CA LEU A 95 8.95 4.71 20.18
C LEU A 95 8.01 5.89 19.87
N LYS A 96 6.79 5.63 19.38
CA LYS A 96 5.79 6.70 19.13
C LYS A 96 5.44 7.48 20.40
N LYS A 97 5.20 6.78 21.51
CA LYS A 97 4.94 7.44 22.81
C LYS A 97 6.15 8.24 23.31
N ALA A 98 7.37 7.80 23.02
CA ALA A 98 8.57 8.55 23.37
C ALA A 98 8.74 9.82 22.52
N VAL A 99 8.37 9.78 21.23
CA VAL A 99 8.30 10.96 20.36
C VAL A 99 7.23 11.94 20.84
N GLU A 100 6.03 11.48 21.18
CA GLU A 100 4.95 12.33 21.72
C GLU A 100 5.36 13.07 23.01
N LYS A 101 6.25 12.45 23.80
CA LYS A 101 6.81 13.05 25.03
C LYS A 101 8.08 13.87 24.78
N ASN A 102 8.48 14.08 23.53
CA ASN A 102 9.72 14.77 23.14
C ASN A 102 11.00 14.16 23.74
N LEU A 103 11.00 12.85 24.05
CA LEU A 103 12.16 12.16 24.62
C LEU A 103 13.17 11.74 23.55
N ILE A 104 12.68 11.39 22.36
CA ILE A 104 13.47 10.92 21.23
C ILE A 104 13.08 11.63 19.94
N ASP A 105 14.00 11.63 18.98
CA ASP A 105 13.76 11.87 17.57
C ASP A 105 13.70 10.52 16.86
N TYR A 106 12.52 10.11 16.42
CA TYR A 106 12.29 8.87 15.70
C TYR A 106 11.31 9.10 14.57
N LEU A 107 11.65 8.58 13.39
CA LEU A 107 10.78 8.55 12.23
C LEU A 107 10.34 7.09 12.01
N PRO A 108 9.03 6.79 11.93
CA PRO A 108 8.56 5.43 11.69
C PRO A 108 9.26 4.78 10.49
N GLY A 109 9.73 3.55 10.67
CA GLY A 109 10.46 2.80 9.64
C GLY A 109 11.97 3.02 9.62
N THR A 110 12.53 3.96 10.40
CA THR A 110 13.98 4.09 10.50
C THR A 110 14.61 3.03 11.40
N SER A 111 15.88 2.73 11.13
CA SER A 111 16.72 1.81 11.92
C SER A 111 17.33 2.46 13.16
N GLN A 112 17.21 3.78 13.29
CA GLN A 112 17.85 4.55 14.36
C GLN A 112 16.93 5.64 14.87
N PHE A 113 17.15 6.00 16.13
CA PHE A 113 16.52 7.15 16.79
C PHE A 113 17.57 7.87 17.65
N ASN A 114 17.41 9.19 17.74
CA ASN A 114 18.26 10.05 18.57
C ASN A 114 17.56 10.35 19.89
N VAL A 115 18.30 10.34 21.00
CA VAL A 115 17.74 10.71 22.30
C VAL A 115 17.88 12.24 22.45
N LYS A 116 16.77 12.93 22.73
CA LYS A 116 16.74 14.40 22.90
C LYS A 116 16.96 14.84 24.33
N SER A 117 16.57 14.02 25.31
CA SER A 117 16.63 14.36 26.73
C SER A 117 17.57 13.41 27.48
N ASP A 118 18.49 13.98 28.26
CA ASP A 118 19.34 13.25 29.20
C ASP A 118 18.57 12.84 30.48
N GLU A 119 17.35 13.33 30.69
CA GLU A 119 16.49 13.05 31.86
C GLU A 119 15.62 11.79 31.69
N LEU A 120 16.12 10.78 30.98
CA LEU A 120 15.42 9.49 30.89
C LEU A 120 15.48 8.75 32.23
N ILE A 121 14.32 8.34 32.74
CA ILE A 121 14.26 7.43 33.89
C ILE A 121 14.90 6.10 33.47
N LYS A 122 15.63 5.44 34.38
CA LYS A 122 16.34 4.18 34.11
C LYS A 122 15.51 3.17 33.32
N GLY A 123 14.25 2.92 33.71
CA GLY A 123 13.37 2.00 32.99
C GLY A 123 13.03 2.41 31.55
N GLN A 124 12.97 3.71 31.25
CA GLN A 124 12.78 4.20 29.88
C GLN A 124 14.05 4.00 29.04
N ARG A 125 15.22 4.27 29.64
CA ARG A 125 16.50 4.04 28.98
C ARG A 125 16.71 2.56 28.66
N ASP A 126 16.46 1.69 29.63
CA ASP A 126 16.57 0.23 29.47
C ASP A 126 15.62 -0.27 28.36
N ALA A 127 14.39 0.23 28.31
CA ALA A 127 13.43 -0.13 27.25
C ALA A 127 13.87 0.36 25.86
N LEU A 128 14.38 1.58 25.75
CA LEU A 128 14.89 2.12 24.48
C LEU A 128 16.13 1.36 24.01
N GLU A 129 17.04 1.00 24.92
CA GLU A 129 18.21 0.17 24.60
C GLU A 129 17.80 -1.25 24.19
N PHE A 130 16.79 -1.83 24.83
CA PHE A 130 16.22 -3.13 24.43
C PHE A 130 15.69 -3.07 22.99
N ILE A 131 14.87 -2.07 22.66
CA ILE A 131 14.33 -1.90 21.31
C ILE A 131 15.45 -1.72 20.29
N ARG A 132 16.47 -0.91 20.61
CA ARG A 132 17.61 -0.68 19.71
C ARG A 132 18.32 -2.00 19.38
N LYS A 133 18.68 -2.80 20.38
CA LYS A 133 19.45 -4.05 20.19
C LYS A 133 18.62 -5.18 19.58
N HIS A 134 17.44 -5.44 20.14
CA HIS A 134 16.65 -6.63 19.81
C HIS A 134 15.72 -6.43 18.61
N VAL A 135 15.38 -5.20 18.25
CA VAL A 135 14.49 -4.90 17.12
C VAL A 135 15.25 -4.21 16.00
N LEU A 136 15.76 -3.01 16.25
CA LEU A 136 16.30 -2.16 15.19
C LEU A 136 17.61 -2.68 14.60
N GLU A 137 18.57 -3.08 15.44
CA GLU A 137 19.85 -3.66 14.97
C GLU A 137 19.66 -5.05 14.34
N SER A 138 18.69 -5.82 14.86
CA SER A 138 18.46 -7.21 14.42
C SER A 138 17.64 -7.30 13.13
N PHE A 139 16.63 -6.44 12.96
CA PHE A 139 15.69 -6.51 11.84
C PHE A 139 15.69 -5.25 10.96
N GLY A 140 16.47 -4.23 11.31
CA GLY A 140 16.59 -2.98 10.55
C GLY A 140 15.47 -1.96 10.82
N SER A 141 14.28 -2.39 11.23
CA SER A 141 13.19 -1.50 11.64
C SER A 141 12.24 -2.25 12.58
N THR A 142 11.18 -1.57 13.06
CA THR A 142 10.07 -2.22 13.78
C THR A 142 9.16 -3.03 12.85
N GLY A 143 9.32 -2.91 11.54
CA GLY A 143 8.56 -3.59 10.49
C GLY A 143 7.13 -3.10 10.28
N ILE A 144 6.59 -2.27 11.17
CA ILE A 144 5.20 -1.77 11.05
C ILE A 144 5.06 -0.84 9.85
N GLN A 145 5.97 0.11 9.69
CA GLN A 145 5.96 1.02 8.55
C GLN A 145 6.19 0.25 7.24
N GLU A 146 7.10 -0.73 7.24
CA GLU A 146 7.34 -1.60 6.09
C GLU A 146 6.07 -2.39 5.72
N CYS A 147 5.31 -2.93 6.68
CA CYS A 147 4.03 -3.57 6.42
C CYS A 147 3.03 -2.66 5.71
N ILE A 148 2.94 -1.40 6.13
CA ILE A 148 2.03 -0.42 5.54
C ILE A 148 2.47 -0.10 4.11
N GLU A 149 3.75 0.23 3.91
CA GLU A 149 4.30 0.58 2.61
C GLU A 149 4.20 -0.57 1.62
N ARG A 150 4.58 -1.78 2.01
CA ARG A 150 4.44 -2.98 1.18
C ARG A 150 2.97 -3.28 0.85
N THR A 151 2.05 -3.01 1.77
CA THR A 151 0.61 -3.15 1.48
C THR A 151 0.17 -2.17 0.39
N VAL A 152 0.60 -0.91 0.48
CA VAL A 152 0.21 0.13 -0.48
C VAL A 152 0.88 -0.08 -1.84
N PHE A 153 2.20 -0.23 -1.87
CA PHE A 153 3.00 -0.20 -3.09
C PHE A 153 3.17 -1.58 -3.74
N ASP A 154 3.32 -2.65 -2.95
CA ASP A 154 3.61 -3.98 -3.52
C ASP A 154 2.35 -4.82 -3.68
N LEU A 155 1.48 -4.81 -2.67
CA LEU A 155 0.29 -5.65 -2.63
C LEU A 155 -0.86 -5.06 -3.44
N LEU A 156 -1.17 -3.77 -3.21
CA LEU A 156 -2.23 -3.06 -3.91
C LEU A 156 -1.74 -2.36 -5.18
N LYS A 157 -0.41 -2.37 -5.43
CA LYS A 157 0.21 -1.73 -6.60
C LYS A 157 -0.27 -0.29 -6.78
N LEU A 158 -0.32 0.48 -5.69
CA LEU A 158 -0.71 1.89 -5.75
C LEU A 158 0.51 2.75 -6.04
N ILE A 159 0.30 3.84 -6.77
CA ILE A 159 1.28 4.89 -7.01
C ILE A 159 0.77 6.19 -6.37
N VAL A 160 1.69 7.02 -5.91
CA VAL A 160 1.39 8.37 -5.40
C VAL A 160 1.51 9.36 -6.54
N VAL A 161 0.48 10.18 -6.75
CA VAL A 161 0.48 11.26 -7.74
C VAL A 161 0.02 12.56 -7.08
N TYR A 162 0.68 13.66 -7.44
CA TYR A 162 0.48 14.97 -6.83
C TYR A 162 -0.21 15.92 -7.82
N PRO A 163 -1.51 16.19 -7.70
CA PRO A 163 -2.17 17.18 -8.53
C PRO A 163 -1.82 18.59 -8.05
N VAL A 164 -1.56 19.49 -9.00
CA VAL A 164 -1.28 20.92 -8.74
C VAL A 164 -2.04 21.81 -9.70
N GLU A 165 -2.29 23.06 -9.31
CA GLU A 165 -2.89 24.06 -10.18
C GLU A 165 -1.85 24.95 -10.86
N ASP A 166 -0.79 25.32 -10.13
CA ASP A 166 0.34 26.07 -10.66
C ASP A 166 1.53 25.13 -10.93
N GLU A 167 1.97 25.08 -12.18
CA GLU A 167 3.12 24.28 -12.62
C GLU A 167 4.47 24.93 -12.26
N THR A 168 4.50 26.24 -11.99
CA THR A 168 5.73 26.96 -11.68
C THR A 168 6.06 26.90 -10.19
N HIS A 169 5.06 27.11 -9.33
CA HIS A 169 5.23 27.10 -7.88
C HIS A 169 4.85 25.77 -7.24
N LEU A 170 4.28 24.83 -8.01
CA LEU A 170 3.74 23.56 -7.51
C LEU A 170 2.63 23.78 -6.46
N THR A 171 1.86 24.85 -6.60
CA THR A 171 0.87 25.27 -5.60
C THR A 171 -0.57 25.05 -6.05
N ASP A 172 -1.48 25.04 -5.07
CA ASP A 172 -2.91 25.26 -5.28
C ASP A 172 -3.28 26.76 -5.38
N LYS A 173 -4.58 27.06 -5.45
CA LYS A 173 -5.13 28.43 -5.42
C LYS A 173 -4.78 29.22 -4.14
N GLN A 174 -4.45 28.52 -3.07
CA GLN A 174 -4.19 29.09 -1.75
C GLN A 174 -2.69 29.30 -1.50
N GLY A 175 -1.82 28.86 -2.42
CA GLY A 175 -0.38 28.95 -2.30
C GLY A 175 0.26 27.78 -1.54
N ASN A 176 -0.49 26.72 -1.23
CA ASN A 176 0.05 25.53 -0.57
C ASN A 176 0.85 24.71 -1.58
N VAL A 177 2.12 24.42 -1.27
CA VAL A 177 3.00 23.62 -2.13
C VAL A 177 2.65 22.13 -2.00
N LEU A 178 2.38 21.48 -3.13
CA LEU A 178 1.98 20.06 -3.21
C LEU A 178 0.85 19.73 -2.22
N PRO A 179 -0.34 20.31 -2.42
CA PRO A 179 -1.42 20.28 -1.43
C PRO A 179 -1.89 18.86 -1.11
N ASP A 180 -1.95 17.99 -2.12
CA ASP A 180 -2.53 16.67 -2.04
C ASP A 180 -1.59 15.59 -2.60
N ALA A 181 -1.67 14.40 -2.02
CA ALA A 181 -1.01 13.19 -2.49
C ALA A 181 -2.06 12.08 -2.68
N TYR A 182 -2.38 11.75 -3.93
CA TYR A 182 -3.38 10.74 -4.24
C TYR A 182 -2.73 9.37 -4.46
N LEU A 183 -3.27 8.35 -3.79
CA LEU A 183 -2.99 6.95 -4.09
C LEU A 183 -3.96 6.45 -5.16
N ILE A 184 -3.42 6.06 -6.31
CA ILE A 184 -4.18 5.48 -7.43
C ILE A 184 -3.53 4.17 -7.89
N PRO A 185 -4.29 3.21 -8.46
CA PRO A 185 -3.72 1.99 -9.01
C PRO A 185 -2.64 2.27 -10.06
N GLU A 186 -1.57 1.48 -10.06
CA GLU A 186 -0.56 1.48 -11.11
C GLU A 186 -1.22 1.21 -12.47
N GLY A 187 -0.86 2.02 -13.46
CA GLY A 187 -1.47 2.00 -14.78
C GLY A 187 -2.69 2.91 -14.94
N SER A 188 -3.13 3.59 -13.87
CA SER A 188 -4.11 4.68 -13.97
C SER A 188 -3.59 5.80 -14.88
N THR A 189 -4.53 6.45 -15.57
CA THR A 189 -4.24 7.51 -16.54
C THR A 189 -4.42 8.91 -15.96
N ALA A 190 -3.98 9.92 -16.70
CA ALA A 190 -4.23 11.33 -16.35
C ALA A 190 -5.73 11.65 -16.21
N LYS A 191 -6.58 11.00 -16.99
CA LYS A 191 -8.04 11.16 -16.88
C LYS A 191 -8.60 10.47 -15.64
N ASP A 192 -8.08 9.32 -15.27
CA ASP A 192 -8.49 8.62 -14.03
C ASP A 192 -8.15 9.46 -12.79
N LEU A 193 -6.98 10.13 -12.79
CA LEU A 193 -6.63 11.10 -11.75
C LEU A 193 -7.65 12.26 -11.70
N ALA A 194 -8.10 12.77 -12.85
CA ALA A 194 -9.11 13.82 -12.89
C ALA A 194 -10.42 13.37 -12.22
N TYR A 195 -10.92 12.18 -12.55
CA TYR A 195 -12.09 11.58 -11.89
C TYR A 195 -11.87 11.32 -10.40
N LYS A 196 -10.65 10.98 -10.00
CA LYS A 196 -10.30 10.76 -8.60
C LYS A 196 -10.39 12.04 -7.77
N ILE A 197 -10.06 13.19 -8.36
CA ILE A 197 -10.15 14.51 -7.72
C ILE A 197 -11.59 14.98 -7.71
N HIS A 198 -12.24 15.05 -8.87
CA HIS A 198 -13.64 15.44 -8.98
C HIS A 198 -14.25 14.95 -10.30
N THR A 199 -15.51 14.52 -10.29
CA THR A 199 -16.20 14.01 -11.49
C THR A 199 -16.22 15.04 -12.62
N ASP A 200 -16.53 16.30 -12.33
CA ASP A 200 -16.53 17.40 -13.33
C ASP A 200 -15.18 17.59 -14.02
N LEU A 201 -14.06 17.41 -13.31
CA LEU A 201 -12.72 17.49 -13.92
C LEU A 201 -12.47 16.33 -14.87
N GLY A 202 -12.97 15.14 -14.54
CA GLY A 202 -12.89 13.96 -15.40
C GLY A 202 -13.76 14.07 -16.66
N GLU A 203 -14.99 14.55 -16.53
CA GLU A 203 -15.90 14.78 -17.67
C GLU A 203 -15.41 15.93 -18.56
N GLY A 204 -14.92 17.01 -17.94
CA GLY A 204 -14.39 18.19 -18.61
C GLY A 204 -12.95 18.06 -19.10
N PHE A 205 -12.29 16.90 -18.94
CA PHE A 205 -10.85 16.76 -19.21
C PHE A 205 -10.48 17.19 -20.64
N ILE A 206 -9.54 18.14 -20.76
CA ILE A 206 -8.98 18.59 -22.05
C ILE A 206 -7.59 17.98 -22.24
N ARG A 207 -6.71 18.20 -21.26
CA ARG A 207 -5.32 17.76 -21.27
C ARG A 207 -4.77 17.81 -19.85
N ALA A 208 -3.62 17.18 -19.63
CA ALA A 208 -2.83 17.39 -18.44
C ALA A 208 -1.41 17.82 -18.79
N VAL A 209 -0.67 18.32 -17.82
CA VAL A 209 0.73 18.70 -17.95
C VAL A 209 1.52 17.98 -16.88
N ASP A 210 2.53 17.22 -17.29
CA ASP A 210 3.55 16.73 -16.37
C ASP A 210 4.48 17.90 -16.06
N VAL A 211 4.42 18.35 -14.81
CA VAL A 211 5.12 19.55 -14.35
C VAL A 211 6.64 19.34 -14.31
N ARG A 212 7.12 18.11 -14.10
CA ARG A 212 8.56 17.82 -14.06
C ARG A 212 9.18 17.93 -15.44
N THR A 213 8.53 17.37 -16.44
CA THR A 213 9.03 17.40 -17.83
C THR A 213 8.52 18.61 -18.62
N ARG A 214 7.56 19.35 -18.07
CA ARG A 214 6.81 20.45 -18.72
C ARG A 214 6.16 20.01 -20.04
N ARG A 215 5.80 18.74 -20.15
CA ARG A 215 5.17 18.18 -21.34
C ARG A 215 3.67 18.11 -21.17
N ILE A 216 2.96 18.45 -22.23
CA ILE A 216 1.52 18.19 -22.32
C ILE A 216 1.33 16.69 -22.51
N ILE A 217 0.50 16.10 -21.65
CA ILE A 217 0.13 14.70 -21.69
C ILE A 217 -1.37 14.57 -22.02
N GLY A 218 -1.69 13.52 -22.77
CA GLY A 218 -3.06 13.20 -23.17
C GLY A 218 -3.83 12.46 -22.07
N ALA A 219 -5.12 12.21 -22.33
CA ALA A 219 -6.00 11.49 -21.41
C ALA A 219 -5.48 10.09 -21.08
N ASP A 220 -4.98 9.36 -22.08
CA ASP A 220 -4.53 7.97 -21.95
C ASP A 220 -3.08 7.83 -21.44
N HIS A 221 -2.44 8.94 -21.04
CA HIS A 221 -1.09 8.88 -20.52
C HIS A 221 -1.09 8.17 -19.16
N MET A 222 -0.38 7.05 -19.07
CA MET A 222 -0.21 6.29 -17.84
C MET A 222 0.70 7.05 -16.87
N LEU A 223 0.19 7.27 -15.66
CA LEU A 223 0.89 7.96 -14.60
C LEU A 223 1.91 7.06 -13.93
N LYS A 224 2.97 7.68 -13.41
CA LYS A 224 4.05 7.03 -12.67
C LYS A 224 4.09 7.52 -11.24
N ASN A 225 4.73 6.71 -10.40
CA ASN A 225 4.90 7.06 -8.99
C ASN A 225 5.72 8.34 -8.83
N GLY A 226 5.17 9.29 -8.09
CA GLY A 226 5.74 10.60 -7.84
C GLY A 226 5.48 11.64 -8.93
N ASP A 227 4.63 11.35 -9.91
CA ASP A 227 4.27 12.33 -10.93
C ASP A 227 3.57 13.55 -10.32
N ILE A 228 3.86 14.72 -10.87
CA ILE A 228 3.25 15.99 -10.48
C ILE A 228 2.46 16.48 -11.68
N ILE A 229 1.13 16.47 -11.56
CA ILE A 229 0.23 16.61 -12.70
C ILE A 229 -0.66 17.84 -12.53
N LYS A 230 -0.64 18.72 -13.53
CA LYS A 230 -1.64 19.78 -13.65
C LYS A 230 -2.73 19.35 -14.61
N ILE A 231 -3.98 19.37 -14.15
CA ILE A 231 -5.13 19.00 -14.97
C ILE A 231 -5.76 20.27 -15.55
N VAL A 232 -6.05 20.24 -16.85
CA VAL A 232 -6.77 21.31 -17.54
C VAL A 232 -8.10 20.74 -18.00
N ALA A 233 -9.18 21.21 -17.39
CA ALA A 233 -10.56 20.84 -17.72
C ALA A 233 -11.32 22.04 -18.29
N LYS A 234 -12.38 21.75 -19.07
CA LYS A 234 -13.38 22.75 -19.47
C LYS A 234 -14.06 23.25 -18.21
N THR A 235 -13.97 24.55 -17.99
CA THR A 235 -14.71 25.26 -16.94
C THR A 235 -16.19 25.31 -17.29
#